data_AF-A0A7L0E170-F1
#
_entry.id   AF-A0A7L0E170-F1
#
_cell.length_a   1.000
_cell.length_b   1.000
_cell.length_c   1.000
_cell.angle_alpha   90.00
_cell.angle_beta   90.00
_cell.angle_gamma   90.00
#
_symmetry.space_group_name_H-M   'P 1'
#
loop_
_entity.id
_entity.type
_entity.pdbx_description
1 polymer ?
#
loop_
_entity_poly.entity_id
_entity_poly.type
_entity_poly.pdbx_seq_one_letter_code
_entity_poly.pdbx_strand_id
1 'polypeptide(L)'
;VPGDLGNQLEAKLDKPSVVHYLCSKKTDNYFTLWLNLELLLPVIIDCWIDNIRLVYNRTSKITEPPDGVDIRVPGFGQTFSLEFLDPSKRSVGSYFYMLVQSLVDWGYKRDEDVRGAPYDWRKAPNENGDYFVALRKMIELMYEQYGSPVVLIAHSMGNMYTLYFLNHQSQDWKDKYIKDYVSLGAPWGGVAKTLRVLASGDNNRIPVISSLKIRDQQRSAVSTNWMLPYNYTWPPDKVFISTPTANYTLRDYQKFYRDINFEDGWLMRQDTEHLVYQMTPPGVRIHCLYGTGVETPDSFYYESFPDKEPKIIYSDGDGTVNLQSALQCQKWVNMQKQKVVVFELSGNEHIEMLSNDTTISYVKKLLFDL
;
A
#
# COMPACT_ATOMS: atom_id res chain seq x y z
N VAL A 1 -1.88 -7.43 -7.72
CA VAL A 1 -1.84 -5.99 -7.38
C VAL A 1 -1.03 -5.82 -6.10
N PRO A 2 0.12 -5.15 -6.13
CA PRO A 2 0.99 -4.98 -4.96
C PRO A 2 0.41 -3.98 -3.95
N GLY A 3 0.96 -3.96 -2.73
CA GLY A 3 0.66 -2.96 -1.70
C GLY A 3 1.57 -1.73 -1.73
N ASP A 4 1.53 -0.94 -0.66
CA ASP A 4 2.50 0.16 -0.44
C ASP A 4 3.93 -0.39 -0.46
N LEU A 5 4.88 0.37 -1.02
CA LEU A 5 6.26 -0.05 -1.28
C LEU A 5 6.39 -1.33 -2.15
N GLY A 6 5.30 -1.83 -2.74
CA GLY A 6 5.19 -3.20 -3.24
C GLY A 6 5.59 -3.41 -4.70
N ASN A 7 6.11 -2.39 -5.37
CA ASN A 7 6.73 -2.53 -6.68
C ASN A 7 7.86 -1.52 -6.87
N GLN A 8 8.75 -1.83 -7.80
CA GLN A 8 9.83 -0.92 -8.18
C GLN A 8 9.31 0.44 -8.64
N LEU A 9 10.13 1.48 -8.44
CA LEU A 9 10.00 2.79 -9.05
C LEU A 9 11.34 3.18 -9.68
N GLU A 10 11.29 3.86 -10.82
CA GLU A 10 12.47 4.38 -11.51
C GLU A 10 12.41 5.90 -11.60
N ALA A 11 13.56 6.56 -11.57
CA ALA A 11 13.65 8.01 -11.69
C ALA A 11 14.69 8.46 -12.72
N LYS A 12 14.46 9.63 -13.32
CA LYS A 12 15.43 10.36 -14.15
C LYS A 12 15.52 11.81 -13.67
N LEU A 13 16.74 12.35 -13.60
CA LEU A 13 17.01 13.65 -12.98
C LEU A 13 17.55 14.68 -13.99
N ASP A 14 17.10 15.92 -13.85
CA ASP A 14 17.64 17.16 -14.41
C ASP A 14 17.31 18.34 -13.45
N LYS A 15 17.74 18.19 -12.19
CA LYS A 15 17.38 19.06 -11.06
C LYS A 15 18.12 20.39 -11.09
N PRO A 16 17.46 21.52 -10.77
CA PRO A 16 18.12 22.82 -10.69
C PRO A 16 19.12 22.90 -9.51
N SER A 17 18.79 22.26 -8.39
CA SER A 17 19.58 22.25 -7.16
C SER A 17 19.54 20.87 -6.49
N VAL A 18 20.43 20.67 -5.51
CA VAL A 18 20.53 19.46 -4.71
C VAL A 18 20.77 19.81 -3.26
N VAL A 19 20.29 18.96 -2.35
CA VAL A 19 20.42 19.14 -0.90
C VAL A 19 21.85 18.92 -0.37
N HIS A 20 22.66 18.17 -1.12
CA HIS A 20 24.06 17.90 -0.78
C HIS A 20 24.89 17.72 -2.06
N TYR A 21 26.19 18.04 -2.02
CA TYR A 21 27.08 17.96 -3.19
C TYR A 21 27.29 16.53 -3.72
N LEU A 22 26.98 15.52 -2.89
CA LEU A 22 27.02 14.10 -3.26
C LEU A 22 25.80 13.66 -4.09
N CYS A 23 24.74 14.48 -4.13
CA CYS A 23 23.54 14.14 -4.87
C CYS A 23 23.69 14.48 -6.35
N SER A 24 23.29 13.56 -7.22
CA SER A 24 23.27 13.79 -8.66
C SER A 24 22.24 14.85 -9.03
N LYS A 25 22.66 15.88 -9.76
CA LYS A 25 21.73 16.83 -10.41
C LYS A 25 21.07 16.24 -11.64
N LYS A 26 21.81 15.47 -12.43
CA LYS A 26 21.37 14.98 -13.73
C LYS A 26 21.71 13.50 -13.90
N THR A 27 20.84 12.74 -14.57
CA THR A 27 21.12 11.37 -15.00
C THR A 27 20.78 11.20 -16.47
N ASP A 28 21.61 10.45 -17.21
CA ASP A 28 21.37 10.21 -18.65
C ASP A 28 20.16 9.29 -18.87
N ASN A 29 20.05 8.27 -18.01
CA ASN A 29 19.01 7.25 -18.06
C ASN A 29 18.20 7.22 -16.77
N TYR A 30 17.08 6.49 -16.80
CA TYR A 30 16.38 6.11 -15.59
C TYR A 30 17.24 5.16 -14.76
N PHE A 31 17.14 5.28 -13.43
CA PHE A 31 17.71 4.35 -12.47
C PHE A 31 16.64 3.89 -11.48
N THR A 32 16.83 2.73 -10.87
CA THR A 32 15.93 2.22 -9.83
C THR A 32 16.00 3.09 -8.59
N LEU A 33 14.90 3.81 -8.33
CA LEU A 33 14.71 4.68 -7.15
C LEU A 33 14.20 3.88 -5.95
N TRP A 34 13.40 2.84 -6.21
CA TRP A 34 12.91 1.91 -5.20
C TRP A 34 12.88 0.49 -5.77
N LEU A 35 13.38 -0.54 -5.09
CA LEU A 35 14.25 -0.51 -3.91
C LEU A 35 15.72 -0.52 -4.36
N ASN A 36 16.50 0.42 -3.84
CA ASN A 36 17.96 0.39 -3.95
C ASN A 36 18.55 0.72 -2.58
N LEU A 37 19.14 -0.28 -1.92
CA LEU A 37 19.66 -0.15 -0.56
C LEU A 37 20.83 0.83 -0.45
N GLU A 38 21.60 1.03 -1.52
CA GLU A 38 22.72 1.99 -1.54
C GLU A 38 22.22 3.44 -1.42
N LEU A 39 21.02 3.72 -1.95
CA LEU A 39 20.38 5.03 -1.83
C LEU A 39 19.86 5.33 -0.41
N LEU A 40 19.76 4.32 0.46
CA LEU A 40 19.25 4.44 1.82
C LEU A 40 20.36 4.56 2.88
N LEU A 41 21.63 4.55 2.46
CA LEU A 41 22.76 4.74 3.36
C LEU A 41 22.75 6.15 3.99
N PRO A 42 23.32 6.32 5.20
CA PRO A 42 23.49 7.64 5.81
C PRO A 42 24.15 8.63 4.85
N VAL A 43 23.73 9.90 4.90
CA VAL A 43 24.10 10.99 3.96
C VAL A 43 23.46 10.85 2.57
N ILE A 44 23.44 9.66 1.97
CA ILE A 44 22.83 9.45 0.64
C ILE A 44 21.30 9.48 0.70
N ILE A 45 20.72 9.06 1.82
CA ILE A 45 19.26 9.08 2.04
C ILE A 45 18.64 10.46 1.84
N ASP A 46 19.38 11.54 2.11
CA ASP A 46 18.88 12.91 1.89
C ASP A 46 18.69 13.18 0.38
N CYS A 47 19.56 12.64 -0.47
CA CYS A 47 19.40 12.67 -1.93
C CYS A 47 18.20 11.85 -2.38
N TRP A 48 17.99 10.67 -1.78
CA TRP A 48 16.86 9.81 -2.09
C TRP A 48 15.54 10.47 -1.71
N ILE A 49 15.41 11.03 -0.50
CA ILE A 49 14.23 11.77 -0.03
C ILE A 49 13.90 12.92 -0.98
N ASP A 50 14.90 13.73 -1.36
CA ASP A 50 14.67 14.87 -2.26
C ASP A 50 14.29 14.48 -3.70
N ASN A 51 14.47 13.21 -4.09
CA ASN A 51 14.03 12.70 -5.39
C ASN A 51 12.66 12.03 -5.29
N ILE A 52 12.43 11.19 -4.26
CA ILE A 52 11.19 10.40 -4.17
C ILE A 52 10.03 11.15 -3.51
N ARG A 53 10.28 12.24 -2.78
CA ARG A 53 9.20 13.01 -2.13
C ARG A 53 8.19 13.52 -3.16
N LEU A 54 6.93 13.60 -2.75
CA LEU A 54 5.92 14.32 -3.52
C LEU A 54 5.81 15.77 -3.03
N VAL A 55 5.57 16.69 -3.96
CA VAL A 55 5.24 18.09 -3.68
C VAL A 55 3.74 18.26 -3.80
N TYR A 56 3.09 18.63 -2.70
CA TYR A 56 1.65 18.86 -2.68
C TYR A 56 1.32 20.30 -3.04
N ASN A 57 0.50 20.49 -4.07
CA ASN A 57 0.06 21.80 -4.49
C ASN A 57 -1.32 22.11 -3.89
N ARG A 58 -1.38 23.04 -2.93
CA ARG A 58 -2.62 23.42 -2.24
C ARG A 58 -3.71 23.99 -3.16
N THR A 59 -3.34 24.53 -4.32
CA THR A 59 -4.28 25.13 -5.27
C THR A 59 -4.91 24.08 -6.16
N SER A 60 -4.09 23.22 -6.78
CA SER A 60 -4.58 22.17 -7.68
C SER A 60 -5.03 20.90 -6.95
N LYS A 61 -4.67 20.74 -5.67
CA LYS A 61 -4.97 19.57 -4.82
C LYS A 61 -4.44 18.25 -5.39
N ILE A 62 -3.32 18.34 -6.10
CA ILE A 62 -2.61 17.18 -6.65
C ILE A 62 -1.15 17.23 -6.22
N THR A 63 -0.48 16.09 -6.36
CA THR A 63 0.95 15.94 -6.09
C THR A 63 1.76 15.78 -7.36
N GLU A 64 2.93 16.41 -7.35
CA GLU A 64 3.90 16.34 -8.43
C GLU A 64 5.26 15.89 -7.90
N PRO A 65 6.11 15.25 -8.72
CA PRO A 65 7.50 15.05 -8.35
C PRO A 65 8.23 16.40 -8.23
N PRO A 66 9.38 16.46 -7.54
CA PRO A 66 10.16 17.69 -7.42
C PRO A 66 10.68 18.19 -8.78
N ASP A 67 10.99 19.48 -8.88
CA ASP A 67 11.52 20.08 -10.11
C ASP A 67 12.70 19.30 -10.69
N GLY A 68 12.61 18.97 -11.97
CA GLY A 68 13.63 18.20 -12.68
C GLY A 68 13.70 16.74 -12.25
N VAL A 69 12.67 16.17 -11.64
CA VAL A 69 12.57 14.75 -11.34
C VAL A 69 11.39 14.15 -12.11
N ASP A 70 11.67 13.15 -12.92
CA ASP A 70 10.63 12.30 -13.51
C ASP A 70 10.66 10.93 -12.85
N ILE A 71 9.48 10.39 -12.52
CA ILE A 71 9.34 9.07 -11.89
C ILE A 71 8.35 8.24 -12.69
N ARG A 72 8.74 7.00 -12.99
CA ARG A 72 7.91 6.03 -13.69
C ARG A 72 7.82 4.71 -12.95
N VAL A 73 6.76 3.97 -13.27
CA VAL A 73 6.50 2.63 -12.76
C VAL A 73 6.90 1.60 -13.82
N PRO A 74 7.99 0.84 -13.63
CA PRO A 74 8.39 -0.19 -14.57
C PRO A 74 7.54 -1.46 -14.45
N GLY A 75 7.48 -2.23 -15.53
CA GLY A 75 6.95 -3.60 -15.51
C GLY A 75 5.42 -3.71 -15.44
N PHE A 76 4.65 -2.70 -15.89
CA PHE A 76 3.20 -2.88 -16.01
C PHE A 76 2.87 -4.01 -17.00
N GLY A 77 2.04 -4.96 -16.57
CA GLY A 77 1.76 -6.19 -17.32
C GLY A 77 2.81 -7.27 -17.18
N GLN A 78 3.93 -6.99 -16.52
CA GLN A 78 4.99 -7.95 -16.22
C GLN A 78 5.05 -8.26 -14.72
N THR A 79 5.71 -9.34 -14.31
CA THR A 79 5.79 -9.72 -12.88
C THR A 79 7.06 -9.25 -12.17
N PHE A 80 8.15 -8.99 -12.91
CA PHE A 80 9.48 -8.79 -12.30
C PHE A 80 9.54 -7.67 -11.26
N SER A 81 8.81 -6.56 -11.49
CA SER A 81 8.92 -5.34 -10.66
C SER A 81 8.21 -5.47 -9.31
N LEU A 82 7.35 -6.48 -9.14
CA LEU A 82 6.69 -6.82 -7.87
C LEU A 82 7.20 -8.12 -7.26
N GLU A 83 7.83 -9.00 -8.05
CA GLU A 83 8.49 -10.21 -7.52
C GLU A 83 9.68 -9.81 -6.65
N PHE A 84 10.56 -8.95 -7.17
CA PHE A 84 11.71 -8.41 -6.46
C PHE A 84 11.68 -6.88 -6.50
N LEU A 85 11.64 -6.24 -5.33
CA LEU A 85 11.72 -4.79 -5.18
C LEU A 85 13.15 -4.29 -5.45
N ASP A 86 14.16 -5.09 -5.12
CA ASP A 86 15.56 -4.82 -5.44
C ASP A 86 15.95 -5.62 -6.70
N PRO A 87 16.33 -4.96 -7.83
CA PRO A 87 16.73 -5.64 -9.06
C PRO A 87 17.92 -6.60 -8.91
N SER A 88 18.73 -6.48 -7.85
CA SER A 88 19.79 -7.44 -7.51
C SER A 88 19.26 -8.79 -7.03
N LYS A 89 17.93 -8.93 -6.84
CA LYS A 89 17.22 -10.14 -6.42
C LYS A 89 17.68 -10.71 -5.08
N ARG A 90 18.20 -9.85 -4.21
CA ARG A 90 18.49 -10.20 -2.81
C ARG A 90 17.19 -10.52 -2.09
N SER A 91 17.26 -11.47 -1.14
CA SER A 91 16.11 -11.91 -0.36
C SER A 91 15.37 -10.79 0.36
N VAL A 92 16.09 -9.75 0.80
CA VAL A 92 15.52 -8.53 1.42
C VAL A 92 14.49 -7.84 0.52
N GLY A 93 14.64 -7.93 -0.80
CA GLY A 93 13.71 -7.37 -1.77
C GLY A 93 12.67 -8.36 -2.30
N SER A 94 12.64 -9.62 -1.84
CA SER A 94 11.66 -10.60 -2.28
C SER A 94 10.28 -10.26 -1.73
N TYR A 95 9.28 -10.14 -2.61
CA TYR A 95 7.91 -9.78 -2.23
C TYR A 95 6.88 -10.75 -2.82
N PHE A 96 6.46 -10.58 -4.08
CA PHE A 96 5.55 -11.54 -4.73
C PHE A 96 6.24 -12.78 -5.32
N TYR A 97 7.58 -12.86 -5.26
CA TYR A 97 8.36 -13.91 -5.94
C TYR A 97 7.86 -15.33 -5.61
N MET A 98 7.66 -15.67 -4.34
CA MET A 98 7.25 -17.03 -3.95
C MET A 98 5.87 -17.40 -4.47
N LEU A 99 4.91 -16.46 -4.44
CA LEU A 99 3.57 -16.66 -5.00
C LEU A 99 3.62 -16.83 -6.52
N VAL A 100 4.34 -15.95 -7.23
CA VAL A 100 4.47 -16.02 -8.69
C VAL A 100 5.21 -17.29 -9.11
N GLN A 101 6.27 -17.67 -8.40
CA GLN A 101 6.99 -18.91 -8.66
C GLN A 101 6.09 -20.13 -8.48
N SER A 102 5.26 -20.15 -7.44
CA SER A 102 4.28 -21.23 -7.23
C SER A 102 3.27 -21.32 -8.37
N LEU A 103 2.77 -20.18 -8.87
CA LEU A 103 1.90 -20.15 -10.05
C LEU A 103 2.59 -20.75 -11.28
N VAL A 104 3.85 -20.39 -11.51
CA VAL A 104 4.65 -20.90 -12.64
C VAL A 104 4.86 -22.40 -12.51
N ASP A 105 5.14 -22.90 -11.30
CA ASP A 105 5.28 -24.34 -11.03
C ASP A 105 3.96 -25.10 -11.26
N TRP A 106 2.82 -24.42 -11.28
CA TRP A 106 1.50 -24.99 -11.62
C TRP A 106 1.12 -24.81 -13.09
N GLY A 107 1.99 -24.22 -13.91
CA GLY A 107 1.82 -24.10 -15.36
C GLY A 107 1.48 -22.70 -15.88
N TYR A 108 1.39 -21.69 -15.00
CA TYR A 108 1.30 -20.30 -15.45
C TYR A 108 2.62 -19.83 -16.10
N LYS A 109 2.53 -18.82 -16.94
CA LYS A 109 3.65 -18.15 -17.60
C LYS A 109 3.65 -16.67 -17.24
N ARG A 110 4.77 -16.22 -16.67
CA ARG A 110 5.02 -14.81 -16.38
C ARG A 110 4.75 -13.96 -17.62
N ASP A 111 4.12 -12.82 -17.40
CA ASP A 111 3.81 -11.79 -18.40
C ASP A 111 2.77 -12.24 -19.46
N GLU A 112 2.35 -13.51 -19.41
CA GLU A 112 1.29 -14.08 -20.23
C GLU A 112 -0.01 -14.16 -19.41
N ASP A 113 -0.26 -15.27 -18.73
CA ASP A 113 -1.49 -15.59 -17.99
C ASP A 113 -1.40 -15.28 -16.49
N VAL A 114 -0.21 -14.89 -16.01
CA VAL A 114 0.01 -14.17 -14.74
C VAL A 114 0.72 -12.85 -15.02
N ARG A 115 0.07 -11.74 -14.68
CA ARG A 115 0.59 -10.38 -14.94
C ARG A 115 0.57 -9.51 -13.69
N GLY A 116 1.57 -8.64 -13.57
CA GLY A 116 1.62 -7.62 -12.52
C GLY A 116 0.91 -6.34 -12.92
N ALA A 117 0.29 -5.69 -11.94
CA ALA A 117 -0.29 -4.35 -12.05
C ALA A 117 0.38 -3.40 -11.04
N PRO A 118 1.69 -3.09 -11.22
CA PRO A 118 2.38 -2.10 -10.40
C PRO A 118 1.83 -0.69 -10.64
N TYR A 119 1.95 0.18 -9.64
CA TYR A 119 1.50 1.57 -9.71
C TYR A 119 2.40 2.50 -8.88
N ASP A 120 2.18 3.80 -8.96
CA ASP A 120 2.84 4.75 -8.08
C ASP A 120 2.16 4.74 -6.72
N TRP A 121 2.67 3.89 -5.83
CA TRP A 121 2.12 3.63 -4.51
C TRP A 121 2.26 4.81 -3.53
N ARG A 122 3.02 5.87 -3.90
CA ARG A 122 3.11 7.10 -3.10
C ARG A 122 1.81 7.91 -3.16
N LYS A 123 1.07 7.76 -4.26
CA LYS A 123 -0.19 8.46 -4.52
C LYS A 123 -1.38 7.68 -3.97
N ALA A 124 -2.55 8.30 -3.95
CA ALA A 124 -3.83 7.64 -3.74
C ALA A 124 -4.56 7.41 -5.08
N PRO A 125 -5.70 6.69 -5.12
CA PRO A 125 -6.40 6.37 -6.37
C PRO A 125 -6.82 7.57 -7.22
N ASN A 126 -7.16 8.71 -6.61
CA ASN A 126 -7.56 9.94 -7.31
C ASN A 126 -6.50 10.49 -8.27
N GLU A 127 -5.23 10.15 -8.06
CA GLU A 127 -4.12 10.59 -8.90
C GLU A 127 -3.50 9.46 -9.76
N ASN A 128 -4.16 8.30 -9.84
CA ASN A 128 -3.72 7.13 -10.59
C ASN A 128 -4.72 6.74 -11.70
N GLY A 129 -5.37 7.73 -12.33
CA GLY A 129 -6.39 7.48 -13.36
C GLY A 129 -5.91 6.60 -14.52
N ASP A 130 -4.74 6.91 -15.08
CA ASP A 130 -4.15 6.15 -16.20
C ASP A 130 -3.86 4.69 -15.84
N TYR A 131 -3.48 4.43 -14.58
CA TYR A 131 -3.29 3.07 -14.08
C TYR A 131 -4.59 2.27 -14.14
N PHE A 132 -5.73 2.84 -13.74
CA PHE A 132 -7.01 2.13 -13.78
C PHE A 132 -7.52 1.88 -15.19
N VAL A 133 -7.24 2.80 -16.13
CA VAL A 133 -7.52 2.59 -17.56
C VAL A 133 -6.66 1.43 -18.09
N ALA A 134 -5.37 1.41 -17.77
CA ALA A 134 -4.46 0.34 -18.17
C ALA A 134 -4.83 -1.00 -17.53
N LEU A 135 -5.24 -1.02 -16.26
CA LEU A 135 -5.66 -2.22 -15.53
C LEU A 135 -6.91 -2.83 -16.18
N ARG A 136 -7.93 -2.01 -16.45
CA ARG A 136 -9.14 -2.45 -17.15
C ARG A 136 -8.80 -3.09 -18.50
N LYS A 137 -7.99 -2.39 -19.32
CA LYS A 137 -7.58 -2.88 -20.63
C LYS A 137 -6.81 -4.19 -20.54
N MET A 138 -5.91 -4.33 -19.55
CA MET A 138 -5.15 -5.56 -19.34
C MET A 138 -6.08 -6.74 -18.99
N ILE A 139 -7.06 -6.53 -18.11
CA ILE A 139 -8.04 -7.55 -17.74
C ILE A 139 -8.87 -7.98 -18.96
N GLU A 140 -9.36 -7.03 -19.75
CA GLU A 140 -10.13 -7.31 -20.98
C GLU A 140 -9.30 -8.11 -21.99
N LEU A 141 -8.02 -7.74 -22.20
CA LEU A 141 -7.10 -8.45 -23.09
C LEU A 141 -6.79 -9.88 -22.59
N MET A 142 -6.58 -10.07 -21.29
CA MET A 142 -6.36 -11.40 -20.71
C MET A 142 -7.60 -12.27 -20.88
N TYR A 143 -8.81 -11.72 -20.67
CA TYR A 143 -10.06 -12.43 -20.92
C TYR A 143 -10.19 -12.87 -22.38
N GLU A 144 -9.91 -11.98 -23.33
CA GLU A 144 -9.98 -12.28 -24.76
C GLU A 144 -8.95 -13.34 -25.19
N GLN A 145 -7.73 -13.24 -24.66
CA GLN A 145 -6.63 -14.14 -25.03
C GLN A 145 -6.77 -15.54 -24.42
N TYR A 146 -7.22 -15.65 -23.17
CA TYR A 146 -7.27 -16.92 -22.43
C TYR A 146 -8.69 -17.48 -22.28
N GLY A 147 -9.70 -16.76 -22.76
CA GLY A 147 -11.09 -17.22 -22.81
C GLY A 147 -11.79 -17.37 -21.46
N SER A 148 -11.27 -16.73 -20.41
CA SER A 148 -11.79 -16.88 -19.04
C SER A 148 -11.71 -15.58 -18.23
N PRO A 149 -12.67 -15.30 -17.33
CA PRO A 149 -12.60 -14.19 -16.37
C PRO A 149 -11.35 -14.27 -15.48
N VAL A 150 -10.78 -13.11 -15.16
CA VAL A 150 -9.51 -12.99 -14.42
C VAL A 150 -9.74 -13.13 -12.91
N VAL A 151 -8.80 -13.77 -12.22
CA VAL A 151 -8.71 -13.73 -10.74
C VAL A 151 -7.79 -12.58 -10.35
N LEU A 152 -8.30 -11.65 -9.53
CA LEU A 152 -7.51 -10.56 -8.97
C LEU A 152 -6.92 -11.01 -7.64
N ILE A 153 -5.59 -10.99 -7.52
CA ILE A 153 -4.91 -11.22 -6.23
C ILE A 153 -4.25 -9.90 -5.81
N ALA A 154 -4.67 -9.35 -4.66
CA ALA A 154 -4.14 -8.10 -4.15
C ALA A 154 -3.62 -8.24 -2.72
N HIS A 155 -2.57 -7.49 -2.41
CA HIS A 155 -1.92 -7.49 -1.10
C HIS A 155 -1.95 -6.11 -0.44
N SER A 156 -2.19 -6.05 0.86
CA SER A 156 -2.13 -4.82 1.66
C SER A 156 -2.94 -3.67 1.03
N MET A 157 -2.38 -2.48 0.87
CA MET A 157 -3.01 -1.32 0.23
C MET A 157 -3.49 -1.58 -1.21
N GLY A 158 -2.92 -2.55 -1.92
CA GLY A 158 -3.39 -2.98 -3.24
C GLY A 158 -4.86 -3.42 -3.22
N ASN A 159 -5.35 -3.87 -2.07
CA ASN A 159 -6.74 -4.21 -1.87
C ASN A 159 -7.66 -2.97 -1.92
N MET A 160 -7.21 -1.85 -1.36
CA MET A 160 -7.96 -0.60 -1.37
C MET A 160 -8.01 0.00 -2.79
N TYR A 161 -6.91 -0.11 -3.54
CA TYR A 161 -6.87 0.21 -4.97
C TYR A 161 -7.82 -0.67 -5.79
N THR A 162 -7.82 -1.98 -5.52
CA THR A 162 -8.69 -2.94 -6.23
C THR A 162 -10.17 -2.68 -5.90
N LEU A 163 -10.49 -2.37 -4.65
CA LEU A 163 -11.86 -1.99 -4.25
C LEU A 163 -12.31 -0.70 -4.91
N TYR A 164 -11.46 0.33 -4.93
CA TYR A 164 -11.73 1.58 -5.65
C TYR A 164 -12.01 1.29 -7.14
N PHE A 165 -11.16 0.50 -7.79
CA PHE A 165 -11.33 0.12 -9.19
C PHE A 165 -12.67 -0.56 -9.46
N LEU A 166 -13.01 -1.61 -8.68
CA LEU A 166 -14.24 -2.38 -8.86
C LEU A 166 -15.50 -1.57 -8.55
N ASN A 167 -15.44 -0.61 -7.63
CA ASN A 167 -16.56 0.29 -7.34
C ASN A 167 -16.84 1.30 -8.48
N HIS A 168 -15.89 1.49 -9.39
CA HIS A 168 -16.02 2.33 -10.57
C HIS A 168 -16.30 1.54 -11.87
N GLN A 169 -16.44 0.21 -11.79
CA GLN A 169 -16.88 -0.60 -12.93
C GLN A 169 -18.37 -0.94 -12.83
N SER A 170 -19.04 -1.07 -13.98
CA SER A 170 -20.42 -1.57 -14.00
C SER A 170 -20.48 -3.00 -13.51
N GLN A 171 -21.63 -3.41 -12.96
CA GLN A 171 -21.82 -4.79 -12.51
C GLN A 171 -21.69 -5.77 -13.69
N ASP A 172 -22.25 -5.45 -14.85
CA ASP A 172 -22.12 -6.27 -16.07
C ASP A 172 -20.67 -6.48 -16.51
N TRP A 173 -19.81 -5.46 -16.36
CA TRP A 173 -18.39 -5.60 -16.65
C TRP A 173 -17.72 -6.55 -15.66
N LYS A 174 -18.02 -6.41 -14.36
CA LYS A 174 -17.46 -7.28 -13.32
C LYS A 174 -17.89 -8.73 -13.49
N ASP A 175 -19.18 -8.96 -13.76
CA ASP A 175 -19.74 -10.29 -13.97
C ASP A 175 -19.14 -10.98 -15.22
N LYS A 176 -18.74 -10.21 -16.23
CA LYS A 176 -18.08 -10.73 -17.44
C LYS A 176 -16.60 -11.01 -17.25
N TYR A 177 -15.86 -10.10 -16.60
CA TYR A 177 -14.40 -10.08 -16.67
C TYR A 177 -13.69 -10.57 -15.40
N ILE A 178 -14.38 -10.67 -14.26
CA ILE A 178 -13.76 -11.03 -12.97
C ILE A 178 -14.32 -12.35 -12.45
N LYS A 179 -13.46 -13.36 -12.26
CA LYS A 179 -13.84 -14.65 -11.68
C LYS A 179 -13.94 -14.52 -10.15
N ASP A 180 -12.82 -14.15 -9.53
CA ASP A 180 -12.66 -14.05 -8.08
C ASP A 180 -11.73 -12.89 -7.72
N TYR A 181 -11.92 -12.36 -6.52
CA TYR A 181 -11.02 -11.39 -5.90
C TYR A 181 -10.43 -12.00 -4.62
N VAL A 182 -9.14 -12.35 -4.65
CA VAL A 182 -8.36 -12.79 -3.49
C VAL A 182 -7.71 -11.57 -2.83
N SER A 183 -8.16 -11.29 -1.63
CA SER A 183 -7.71 -10.17 -0.82
C SER A 183 -6.81 -10.67 0.31
N LEU A 184 -5.53 -10.30 0.27
CA LEU A 184 -4.52 -10.70 1.25
C LEU A 184 -4.17 -9.51 2.15
N GLY A 185 -4.45 -9.59 3.45
CA GLY A 185 -4.00 -8.61 4.45
C GLY A 185 -4.54 -7.19 4.21
N ALA A 186 -5.83 -7.04 3.88
CA ALA A 186 -6.37 -5.75 3.46
C ALA A 186 -6.59 -4.76 4.62
N PRO A 187 -6.06 -3.53 4.54
CA PRO A 187 -6.27 -2.47 5.53
C PRO A 187 -7.57 -1.71 5.29
N TRP A 188 -8.71 -2.42 5.24
CA TRP A 188 -10.01 -1.84 4.86
C TRP A 188 -10.42 -0.59 5.65
N GLY A 189 -10.09 -0.53 6.94
CA GLY A 189 -10.41 0.58 7.83
C GLY A 189 -9.26 1.52 8.12
N GLY A 190 -8.17 1.45 7.35
CA GLY A 190 -6.89 2.05 7.70
C GLY A 190 -6.20 1.31 8.86
N VAL A 191 -4.97 1.71 9.17
CA VAL A 191 -4.14 1.06 10.19
C VAL A 191 -3.65 2.08 11.21
N ALA A 192 -3.64 1.71 12.50
CA ALA A 192 -3.25 2.63 13.56
C ALA A 192 -1.79 3.10 13.41
N LYS A 193 -0.89 2.25 12.87
CA LYS A 193 0.54 2.57 12.71
C LYS A 193 0.82 3.83 11.88
N THR A 194 -0.08 4.24 10.99
CA THR A 194 0.07 5.46 10.18
C THR A 194 0.24 6.71 11.04
N LEU A 195 -0.38 6.76 12.22
CA LEU A 195 -0.23 7.87 13.16
C LEU A 195 1.19 7.98 13.72
N ARG A 196 1.85 6.86 14.03
CA ARG A 196 3.28 6.84 14.40
C ARG A 196 4.17 7.25 13.23
N VAL A 197 3.88 6.72 12.03
CA VAL A 197 4.62 7.06 10.79
C VAL A 197 4.59 8.57 10.54
N LEU A 198 3.41 9.20 10.60
CA LEU A 198 3.27 10.64 10.41
C LEU A 198 3.88 11.45 11.57
N ALA A 199 3.78 10.98 12.81
CA ALA A 199 4.31 11.68 13.97
C ALA A 199 5.84 11.63 14.04
N SER A 200 6.44 10.43 14.16
CA SER A 200 7.86 10.23 14.46
C SER A 200 8.63 9.48 13.38
N GLY A 201 7.96 9.05 12.32
CA GLY A 201 8.53 8.19 11.28
C GLY A 201 8.61 6.72 11.71
N ASP A 202 8.76 5.84 10.72
CA ASP A 202 8.98 4.41 10.95
C ASP A 202 10.10 3.90 10.05
N ASN A 203 11.25 3.56 10.62
CA ASN A 203 12.36 2.99 9.86
C ASN A 203 12.20 1.48 9.58
N ASN A 204 11.04 0.88 9.90
CA ASN A 204 10.75 -0.55 9.73
C ASN A 204 11.85 -1.45 10.33
N ARG A 205 12.44 -1.03 11.47
CA ARG A 205 13.55 -1.71 12.15
C ARG A 205 14.85 -1.80 11.33
N ILE A 206 15.01 -1.02 10.28
CA ILE A 206 16.28 -0.90 9.52
C ILE A 206 17.20 0.05 10.30
N PRO A 207 18.23 -0.46 11.03
CA PRO A 207 18.93 0.34 12.05
C PRO A 207 19.73 1.51 11.48
N VAL A 208 20.11 1.44 10.20
CA VAL A 208 20.91 2.47 9.53
C VAL A 208 20.07 3.68 9.08
N ILE A 209 18.74 3.56 9.10
CA ILE A 209 17.81 4.62 8.67
C ILE A 209 17.24 5.32 9.92
N SER A 210 17.40 6.64 9.98
CA SER A 210 16.77 7.46 11.01
C SER A 210 15.25 7.57 10.76
N SER A 211 14.43 7.26 11.77
CA SER A 211 12.96 7.42 11.71
C SER A 211 12.58 8.86 11.33
N LEU A 212 13.23 9.85 11.93
CA LEU A 212 12.92 11.26 11.65
C LEU A 212 13.30 11.69 10.23
N LYS A 213 14.33 11.09 9.63
CA LYS A 213 14.68 11.37 8.22
C LYS A 213 13.69 10.72 7.27
N ILE A 214 13.39 9.44 7.46
CA ILE A 214 12.45 8.73 6.57
C ILE A 214 11.03 9.29 6.67
N ARG A 215 10.67 9.89 7.82
CA ARG A 215 9.40 10.60 8.05
C ARG A 215 9.09 11.61 6.95
N ASP A 216 10.08 12.32 6.41
CA ASP A 216 9.85 13.35 5.39
C ASP A 216 9.29 12.73 4.10
N GLN A 217 9.85 11.59 3.67
CA GLN A 217 9.31 10.83 2.56
C GLN A 217 7.92 10.26 2.89
N GLN A 218 7.77 9.67 4.07
CA GLN A 218 6.54 9.01 4.49
C GLN A 218 5.36 9.98 4.60
N ARG A 219 5.60 11.20 5.06
CA ARG A 219 4.62 12.30 5.07
C ARG A 219 4.25 12.75 3.67
N SER A 220 5.22 12.85 2.77
CA SER A 220 4.98 13.30 1.40
C SER A 220 4.09 12.33 0.60
N ALA A 221 4.13 11.04 0.91
CA ALA A 221 3.25 10.05 0.29
C ALA A 221 1.79 10.25 0.72
N VAL A 222 0.94 10.60 -0.24
CA VAL A 222 -0.51 10.78 -0.04
C VAL A 222 -1.16 9.49 0.49
N SER A 223 -0.68 8.34 0.05
CA SER A 223 -1.14 7.02 0.49
C SER A 223 -1.06 6.83 2.02
N THR A 224 -0.04 7.37 2.70
CA THR A 224 0.08 7.33 4.17
C THR A 224 -1.12 7.99 4.84
N ASN A 225 -1.50 9.18 4.35
CA ASN A 225 -2.62 9.97 4.88
C ASN A 225 -3.98 9.32 4.54
N TRP A 226 -4.06 8.64 3.39
CA TRP A 226 -5.23 7.86 2.99
C TRP A 226 -5.46 6.65 3.91
N MET A 227 -4.39 5.98 4.36
CA MET A 227 -4.46 4.79 5.22
C MET A 227 -4.66 5.08 6.72
N LEU A 228 -4.97 6.31 7.11
CA LEU A 228 -5.37 6.65 8.48
C LEU A 228 -6.66 5.91 8.90
N PRO A 229 -6.82 5.59 10.21
CA PRO A 229 -8.03 4.96 10.73
C PRO A 229 -9.34 5.68 10.34
N TYR A 230 -10.35 4.90 9.97
CA TYR A 230 -11.69 5.38 9.61
C TYR A 230 -12.76 5.04 10.66
N ASN A 231 -13.77 5.90 10.78
CA ASN A 231 -14.85 5.79 11.78
C ASN A 231 -15.86 4.64 11.51
N TYR A 232 -15.91 4.09 10.29
CA TYR A 232 -16.71 2.90 10.00
C TYR A 232 -16.08 1.61 10.58
N THR A 233 -14.82 1.68 11.00
CA THR A 233 -14.08 0.58 11.63
C THR A 233 -13.77 0.88 13.10
N TRP A 234 -13.27 2.08 13.38
CA TRP A 234 -12.79 2.45 14.71
C TRP A 234 -13.80 3.33 15.45
N PRO A 235 -14.01 3.10 16.77
CA PRO A 235 -14.81 3.99 17.60
C PRO A 235 -14.27 5.43 17.54
N PRO A 236 -15.14 6.44 17.35
CA PRO A 236 -14.68 7.82 17.24
C PRO A 236 -13.97 8.39 18.47
N ASP A 237 -14.15 7.76 19.63
CA ASP A 237 -13.54 8.10 20.93
C ASP A 237 -12.28 7.28 21.25
N LYS A 238 -11.90 6.32 20.39
CA LYS A 238 -10.64 5.59 20.55
C LYS A 238 -9.46 6.58 20.47
N VAL A 239 -8.67 6.61 21.53
CA VAL A 239 -7.41 7.34 21.58
C VAL A 239 -6.32 6.52 20.89
N PHE A 240 -5.77 7.04 19.79
CA PHE A 240 -4.66 6.40 19.09
C PHE A 240 -3.31 6.95 19.54
N ILE A 241 -3.23 8.25 19.84
CA ILE A 241 -2.04 8.87 20.41
C ILE A 241 -2.41 9.52 21.74
N SER A 242 -1.62 9.26 22.77
CA SER A 242 -1.66 9.96 24.04
C SER A 242 -0.31 10.59 24.37
N THR A 243 -0.35 11.77 24.96
CA THR A 243 0.81 12.57 25.39
C THR A 243 0.51 13.16 26.77
N PRO A 244 1.50 13.71 27.51
CA PRO A 244 1.24 14.38 28.78
C PRO A 244 0.21 15.52 28.74
N THR A 245 -0.02 16.13 27.57
CA THR A 245 -0.85 17.34 27.43
C THR A 245 -2.04 17.18 26.49
N ALA A 246 -2.12 16.10 25.70
CA ALA A 246 -3.17 15.90 24.71
C ALA A 246 -3.38 14.43 24.36
N ASN A 247 -4.62 14.11 23.95
CA ASN A 247 -5.00 12.86 23.30
C ASN A 247 -5.47 13.15 21.87
N TYR A 248 -5.26 12.20 20.97
CA TYR A 248 -5.71 12.28 19.58
C TYR A 248 -6.51 11.04 19.21
N THR A 249 -7.76 11.28 18.84
CA THR A 249 -8.68 10.32 18.23
C THR A 249 -8.76 10.57 16.73
N LEU A 250 -9.56 9.78 16.01
CA LEU A 250 -9.85 10.04 14.59
C LEU A 250 -10.60 11.36 14.35
N ARG A 251 -11.22 11.96 15.38
CA ARG A 251 -11.87 13.28 15.28
C ARG A 251 -10.87 14.43 15.36
N ASP A 252 -9.65 14.14 15.81
CA ASP A 252 -8.63 15.15 16.10
C ASP A 252 -7.57 15.27 15.00
N TYR A 253 -7.77 14.66 13.82
CA TYR A 253 -6.74 14.66 12.76
C TYR A 253 -6.27 16.06 12.37
N GLN A 254 -7.16 17.05 12.24
CA GLN A 254 -6.74 18.42 11.94
C GLN A 254 -5.81 18.99 13.04
N LYS A 255 -6.14 18.75 14.32
CA LYS A 255 -5.29 19.14 15.45
C LYS A 255 -3.97 18.38 15.42
N PHE A 256 -4.00 17.08 15.18
CA PHE A 256 -2.81 16.24 15.04
C PHE A 256 -1.85 16.79 13.99
N TYR A 257 -2.31 17.06 12.77
CA TYR A 257 -1.47 17.59 11.69
C TYR A 257 -0.83 18.93 12.02
N ARG A 258 -1.57 19.84 12.67
CA ARG A 258 -1.02 21.10 13.17
C ARG A 258 0.06 20.87 14.22
N ASP A 259 -0.20 20.00 15.18
CA ASP A 259 0.70 19.76 16.31
C ASP A 259 1.98 19.00 15.91
N ILE A 260 1.99 18.31 14.76
CA ILE A 260 3.19 17.69 14.15
C ILE A 260 3.87 18.56 13.07
N ASN A 261 3.38 19.79 12.89
CA ASN A 261 3.83 20.74 11.86
C ASN A 261 3.80 20.16 10.43
N PHE A 262 2.68 19.53 10.06
CA PHE A 262 2.47 18.93 8.73
C PHE A 262 1.02 19.16 8.25
N GLU A 263 0.64 20.43 8.09
CA GLU A 263 -0.74 20.80 7.71
C GLU A 263 -1.17 20.31 6.31
N ASP A 264 -0.23 20.10 5.39
CA ASP A 264 -0.53 19.53 4.06
C ASP A 264 -1.13 18.12 4.17
N GLY A 265 -0.73 17.33 5.18
CA GLY A 265 -1.31 16.02 5.42
C GLY A 265 -2.80 16.05 5.75
N TRP A 266 -3.27 17.13 6.39
CA TRP A 266 -4.71 17.32 6.61
C TRP A 266 -5.46 17.52 5.29
N LEU A 267 -4.89 18.31 4.37
CA LEU A 267 -5.48 18.54 3.05
C LEU A 267 -5.48 17.24 2.23
N MET A 268 -4.35 16.50 2.22
CA MET A 268 -4.28 15.17 1.60
C MET A 268 -5.32 14.21 2.16
N ARG A 269 -5.56 14.22 3.48
CA ARG A 269 -6.61 13.40 4.09
C ARG A 269 -8.00 13.79 3.58
N GLN A 270 -8.32 15.08 3.52
CA GLN A 270 -9.61 15.56 3.02
C GLN A 270 -9.84 15.16 1.55
N ASP A 271 -8.79 15.22 0.73
CA ASP A 271 -8.89 14.88 -0.69
C ASP A 271 -8.99 13.37 -0.95
N THR A 272 -8.67 12.51 0.04
CA THR A 272 -8.62 11.05 -0.14
C THR A 272 -9.60 10.27 0.71
N GLU A 273 -10.11 10.83 1.81
CA GLU A 273 -10.93 10.07 2.76
C GLU A 273 -12.18 9.48 2.10
N HIS A 274 -12.80 10.22 1.19
CA HIS A 274 -14.07 9.87 0.55
C HIS A 274 -13.94 8.77 -0.53
N LEU A 275 -12.73 8.49 -1.03
CA LEU A 275 -12.51 7.64 -2.20
C LEU A 275 -13.08 6.22 -2.06
N VAL A 276 -13.03 5.66 -0.85
CA VAL A 276 -13.60 4.34 -0.52
C VAL A 276 -14.39 4.36 0.80
N TYR A 277 -14.78 5.53 1.28
CA TYR A 277 -15.41 5.70 2.60
C TYR A 277 -16.68 4.88 2.80
N GLN A 278 -17.48 4.74 1.73
CA GLN A 278 -18.75 4.00 1.79
C GLN A 278 -18.56 2.50 2.01
N MET A 279 -17.33 1.98 1.79
CA MET A 279 -17.05 0.54 1.85
C MET A 279 -18.07 -0.26 1.04
N THR A 280 -18.47 0.26 -0.13
CA THR A 280 -19.36 -0.44 -1.06
C THR A 280 -18.74 -1.80 -1.40
N PRO A 281 -19.48 -2.92 -1.28
CA PRO A 281 -18.96 -4.24 -1.62
C PRO A 281 -18.46 -4.29 -3.07
N PRO A 282 -17.42 -5.08 -3.37
CA PRO A 282 -16.83 -5.10 -4.70
C PRO A 282 -17.77 -5.66 -5.78
N GLY A 283 -18.84 -6.38 -5.41
CA GLY A 283 -19.80 -6.96 -6.35
C GLY A 283 -19.21 -8.11 -7.17
N VAL A 284 -18.19 -8.79 -6.65
CA VAL A 284 -17.60 -10.02 -7.20
C VAL A 284 -17.45 -11.01 -6.07
N ARG A 285 -17.23 -12.29 -6.40
CA ARG A 285 -16.89 -13.28 -5.37
C ARG A 285 -15.53 -12.90 -4.77
N ILE A 286 -15.49 -12.70 -3.46
CA ILE A 286 -14.30 -12.24 -2.75
C ILE A 286 -13.87 -13.27 -1.70
N HIS A 287 -12.56 -13.45 -1.60
CA HIS A 287 -11.86 -14.29 -0.65
C HIS A 287 -10.97 -13.40 0.22
N CYS A 288 -11.43 -13.07 1.43
CA CYS A 288 -10.69 -12.28 2.40
C CYS A 288 -9.80 -13.16 3.28
N LEU A 289 -8.49 -13.11 3.05
CA LEU A 289 -7.48 -13.74 3.88
C LEU A 289 -6.83 -12.68 4.76
N TYR A 290 -6.81 -12.91 6.07
CA TYR A 290 -6.28 -11.96 7.05
C TYR A 290 -5.50 -12.69 8.14
N GLY A 291 -4.40 -12.09 8.58
CA GLY A 291 -3.58 -12.61 9.68
C GLY A 291 -4.17 -12.30 11.06
N THR A 292 -3.93 -13.20 12.00
CA THR A 292 -4.26 -13.06 13.43
C THR A 292 -3.08 -13.57 14.27
N GLY A 293 -3.07 -13.25 15.57
CA GLY A 293 -2.08 -13.74 16.52
C GLY A 293 -0.71 -13.07 16.42
N VAL A 294 -0.58 -11.96 15.68
CA VAL A 294 0.67 -11.18 15.55
C VAL A 294 0.48 -9.83 16.22
N GLU A 295 1.39 -9.46 17.13
CA GLU A 295 1.37 -8.17 17.83
C GLU A 295 1.36 -7.00 16.84
N THR A 296 0.24 -6.29 16.77
CA THR A 296 0.00 -5.22 15.80
C THR A 296 -0.11 -3.88 16.51
N PRO A 297 0.65 -2.83 16.12
CA PRO A 297 0.56 -1.52 16.76
C PRO A 297 -0.87 -0.97 16.75
N ASP A 298 -1.37 -0.60 17.92
CA ASP A 298 -2.76 -0.20 18.14
C ASP A 298 -2.89 1.25 18.61
N SER A 299 -2.03 1.66 19.55
CA SER A 299 -1.97 3.02 20.07
C SER A 299 -0.58 3.35 20.59
N PHE A 300 -0.30 4.64 20.75
CA PHE A 300 1.02 5.18 20.98
C PHE A 300 1.02 6.19 22.13
N TYR A 301 1.87 5.97 23.12
CA TYR A 301 2.12 6.95 24.17
C TYR A 301 3.46 7.64 23.94
N TYR A 302 3.43 8.96 23.73
CA TYR A 302 4.62 9.78 23.58
C TYR A 302 4.89 10.56 24.86
N GLU A 303 6.03 10.28 25.51
CA GLU A 303 6.53 11.13 26.60
C GLU A 303 6.93 12.52 26.07
N SER A 304 7.50 12.56 24.87
CA SER A 304 7.88 13.78 24.14
C SER A 304 7.43 13.67 22.69
N PHE A 305 6.46 14.49 22.30
CA PHE A 305 5.83 14.46 20.98
C PHE A 305 6.28 15.65 20.11
N PRO A 306 6.51 15.48 18.78
CA PRO A 306 6.42 14.25 17.98
C PRO A 306 7.77 13.59 17.66
N ASP A 307 8.91 14.17 18.08
CA ASP A 307 10.24 13.79 17.58
C ASP A 307 10.96 12.69 18.39
N LYS A 308 10.28 11.99 19.29
CA LYS A 308 10.81 10.81 20.00
C LYS A 308 9.95 9.59 19.72
N GLU A 309 10.55 8.40 19.76
CA GLU A 309 9.79 7.16 19.60
C GLU A 309 8.77 6.99 20.74
N PRO A 310 7.55 6.52 20.44
CA PRO A 310 6.55 6.26 21.46
C PRO A 310 6.75 4.91 22.14
N LYS A 311 6.10 4.74 23.29
CA LYS A 311 5.73 3.41 23.78
C LYS A 311 4.54 2.92 22.95
N ILE A 312 4.65 1.72 22.40
CA ILE A 312 3.63 1.11 21.54
C ILE A 312 2.78 0.17 22.39
N ILE A 313 1.46 0.34 22.30
CA ILE A 313 0.49 -0.64 22.78
C ILE A 313 0.06 -1.47 21.58
N TYR A 314 0.04 -2.79 21.74
CA TYR A 314 -0.27 -3.74 20.68
C TYR A 314 -1.67 -4.33 20.86
N SER A 315 -2.31 -4.65 19.73
CA SER A 315 -3.53 -5.44 19.63
C SER A 315 -3.35 -6.57 18.61
N ASP A 316 -4.41 -7.34 18.38
CA ASP A 316 -4.38 -8.46 17.44
C ASP A 316 -4.41 -7.99 15.96
N GLY A 317 -3.82 -8.78 15.08
CA GLY A 317 -3.70 -8.53 13.65
C GLY A 317 -2.57 -9.34 13.02
N ASP A 318 -2.01 -8.82 11.92
CA ASP A 318 -0.92 -9.43 11.15
C ASP A 318 0.45 -8.74 11.35
N GLY A 319 0.58 -7.87 12.35
CA GLY A 319 1.78 -7.07 12.64
C GLY A 319 1.75 -5.67 12.00
N THR A 320 0.91 -5.46 10.98
CA THR A 320 0.70 -4.15 10.33
C THR A 320 -0.76 -3.73 10.35
N VAL A 321 -1.66 -4.62 9.93
CA VAL A 321 -3.09 -4.40 9.83
C VAL A 321 -3.78 -4.92 11.08
N ASN A 322 -4.41 -4.00 11.81
CA ASN A 322 -5.20 -4.36 12.98
C ASN A 322 -6.37 -5.28 12.56
N LEU A 323 -6.67 -6.30 13.36
CA LEU A 323 -7.68 -7.30 13.05
C LEU A 323 -9.03 -6.68 12.63
N GLN A 324 -9.52 -5.71 13.40
CA GLN A 324 -10.79 -5.04 13.11
C GLN A 324 -10.83 -4.30 11.76
N SER A 325 -9.68 -3.86 11.24
CA SER A 325 -9.60 -3.35 9.88
C SER A 325 -9.78 -4.49 8.89
N ALA A 326 -9.04 -5.60 9.04
CA ALA A 326 -9.11 -6.73 8.13
C ALA A 326 -10.50 -7.41 8.10
N LEU A 327 -11.22 -7.43 9.22
CA LEU A 327 -12.54 -8.04 9.34
C LEU A 327 -13.65 -7.27 8.61
N GLN A 328 -13.37 -6.09 8.06
CA GLN A 328 -14.43 -5.24 7.53
C GLN A 328 -15.17 -5.85 6.34
N CYS A 329 -14.53 -6.72 5.57
CA CYS A 329 -15.20 -7.43 4.50
C CYS A 329 -16.24 -8.46 4.99
N GLN A 330 -16.23 -8.88 6.27
CA GLN A 330 -17.31 -9.71 6.84
C GLN A 330 -18.67 -9.01 6.74
N LYS A 331 -18.68 -7.67 6.80
CA LYS A 331 -19.92 -6.88 6.68
C LYS A 331 -20.55 -7.00 5.29
N TRP A 332 -19.77 -7.37 4.27
CA TRP A 332 -20.26 -7.51 2.89
C TRP A 332 -21.08 -8.78 2.63
N VAL A 333 -21.09 -9.76 3.54
CA VAL A 333 -21.75 -11.07 3.35
C VAL A 333 -23.20 -10.95 2.90
N ASN A 334 -23.92 -9.93 3.39
CA ASN A 334 -25.33 -9.69 3.05
C ASN A 334 -25.56 -8.39 2.25
N MET A 335 -24.49 -7.77 1.74
CA MET A 335 -24.57 -6.50 0.99
C MET A 335 -24.37 -6.69 -0.52
N GLN A 336 -24.00 -7.89 -0.96
CA GLN A 336 -23.85 -8.25 -2.37
C GLN A 336 -24.40 -9.66 -2.63
N LYS A 337 -24.71 -9.98 -3.89
CA LYS A 337 -25.20 -11.31 -4.29
C LYS A 337 -24.09 -12.36 -4.29
N GLN A 338 -22.89 -11.94 -4.70
CA GLN A 338 -21.72 -12.79 -4.83
C GLN A 338 -21.17 -13.17 -3.46
N LYS A 339 -20.64 -14.38 -3.33
CA LYS A 339 -20.17 -14.93 -2.06
C LYS A 339 -18.99 -14.12 -1.50
N VAL A 340 -19.02 -13.90 -0.18
CA VAL A 340 -17.89 -13.38 0.60
C VAL A 340 -17.35 -14.54 1.43
N VAL A 341 -16.12 -14.95 1.16
CA VAL A 341 -15.41 -15.99 1.91
C VAL A 341 -14.37 -15.32 2.80
N VAL A 342 -14.33 -15.73 4.05
CA VAL A 342 -13.47 -15.14 5.07
C VAL A 342 -12.60 -16.27 5.61
N PHE A 343 -11.28 -16.08 5.60
CA PHE A 343 -10.31 -17.12 5.91
C PHE A 343 -9.21 -16.53 6.81
N GLU A 344 -9.13 -17.05 8.03
CA GLU A 344 -8.13 -16.64 9.00
C GLU A 344 -6.79 -17.34 8.72
N LEU A 345 -5.71 -16.57 8.76
CA LEU A 345 -4.33 -17.05 8.68
C LEU A 345 -3.67 -16.86 10.06
N SER A 346 -3.86 -17.83 10.95
CA SER A 346 -3.32 -17.74 12.31
C SER A 346 -1.79 -17.72 12.34
N GLY A 347 -1.22 -16.77 13.08
CA GLY A 347 0.22 -16.55 13.23
C GLY A 347 0.91 -16.01 11.98
N ASN A 348 0.17 -15.51 11.00
CA ASN A 348 0.70 -15.10 9.71
C ASN A 348 0.98 -13.60 9.66
N GLU A 349 2.26 -13.24 9.52
CA GLU A 349 2.70 -11.85 9.43
C GLU A 349 2.37 -11.23 8.07
N HIS A 350 2.20 -9.91 8.07
CA HIS A 350 1.73 -9.11 6.96
C HIS A 350 2.45 -9.37 5.63
N ILE A 351 3.78 -9.46 5.60
CA ILE A 351 4.54 -9.73 4.38
C ILE A 351 4.73 -11.23 4.17
N GLU A 352 4.98 -11.98 5.25
CA GLU A 352 5.20 -13.44 5.20
C GLU A 352 4.01 -14.20 4.61
N MET A 353 2.80 -13.62 4.64
CA MET A 353 1.63 -14.26 4.04
C MET A 353 1.74 -14.51 2.54
N LEU A 354 2.57 -13.75 1.82
CA LEU A 354 2.80 -13.96 0.39
C LEU A 354 3.65 -15.18 0.06
N SER A 355 4.44 -15.67 1.02
CA SER A 355 5.28 -16.87 0.88
C SER A 355 4.79 -18.03 1.74
N ASN A 356 3.73 -17.85 2.53
CA ASN A 356 3.23 -18.88 3.42
C ASN A 356 2.54 -20.03 2.66
N ASP A 357 2.87 -21.27 3.03
CA ASP A 357 2.30 -22.48 2.42
C ASP A 357 0.78 -22.56 2.52
N THR A 358 0.17 -22.06 3.59
CA THR A 358 -1.29 -22.05 3.76
C THR A 358 -1.95 -21.11 2.76
N THR A 359 -1.39 -19.89 2.60
CA THR A 359 -1.87 -18.91 1.61
C THR A 359 -1.70 -19.44 0.20
N ILE A 360 -0.52 -19.96 -0.14
CA ILE A 360 -0.22 -20.54 -1.46
C ILE A 360 -1.16 -21.73 -1.73
N SER A 361 -1.37 -22.61 -0.75
CA SER A 361 -2.29 -23.75 -0.88
C SER A 361 -3.74 -23.31 -1.07
N TYR A 362 -4.17 -22.24 -0.40
CA TYR A 362 -5.51 -21.67 -0.58
C TYR A 362 -5.68 -21.14 -2.01
N VAL A 363 -4.73 -20.34 -2.48
CA VAL A 363 -4.73 -19.80 -3.85
C VAL A 363 -4.74 -20.93 -4.87
N LYS A 364 -3.95 -21.99 -4.65
CA LYS A 364 -3.96 -23.19 -5.52
C LYS A 364 -5.35 -23.81 -5.61
N LYS A 365 -5.98 -24.09 -4.46
CA LYS A 365 -7.31 -24.70 -4.45
C LYS A 365 -8.35 -23.84 -5.16
N LEU A 366 -8.26 -22.52 -5.00
CA LEU A 366 -9.16 -21.59 -5.68
C LEU A 366 -8.97 -21.59 -7.21
N LEU A 367 -7.72 -21.51 -7.68
CA LEU A 367 -7.44 -21.41 -9.12
C LEU A 367 -7.79 -22.69 -9.88
N PHE A 368 -7.64 -23.84 -9.23
CA PHE A 368 -7.90 -25.17 -9.81
C PHE A 368 -9.25 -25.79 -9.41
N ASP A 369 -10.09 -25.05 -8.67
CA ASP A 369 -11.41 -25.49 -8.19
C ASP A 369 -11.35 -26.87 -7.45
N LEU A 370 -10.35 -27.04 -6.57
CA LEU A 370 -10.04 -28.28 -5.82
C LEU A 370 -10.71 -28.43 -4.46
#